data_AF-A0AA89BW74-F1
#
_entry.id   AF-A0AA89BW74-F1
#
_cell.length_a   1.000
_cell.length_b   1.000
_cell.length_c   1.000
_cell.angle_alpha   90.00
_cell.angle_beta   90.00
_cell.angle_gamma   90.00
#
_symmetry.space_group_name_H-M   'P 1'
#
loop_
_entity.id
_entity.type
_entity.pdbx_description
1 polymer ?
#
loop_
_entity_poly.entity_id
_entity_poly.type
_entity_poly.pdbx_seq_one_letter_code
_entity_poly.pdbx_strand_id
1 'polypeptide(L)'
;MGDMNASLYRNPPNRQDQQFKQFCNKYGLLLSEGYPIKDTFFHHNGLHCATLDYILTMNGDVTIKNIDVIQQDPLNLSDHSLVKANLILPISKQKTKKTKCDKNESVIHRKRNWDKCNLPLYRKTLQKSRSIPTQNSDCLFDITENLKLVTEALKKAEKKAFPPTKGKRKKKKVKSKWTPELANAVKESKLAHKEWKNANRPIDPNNFYVINRKLAKRKLRKVQRQKVASDRDQLYHNITKAHIEKDKKLFAKIVNKQRNNLTRNTDLIILDGETYESYDNIIEGWELYFTKLSEPKNSPHYDSAFQEKTKYDIQILEELCSKNKIPIELASEDEIE
;
A
#
# COMPACT_ATOMS: atom_id res chain seq x y z
N MET A 1 -3.39 18.67 10.24
CA MET A 1 -2.73 18.52 8.93
C MET A 1 -3.40 17.38 8.20
N GLY A 2 -3.73 17.54 6.92
CA GLY A 2 -4.27 16.45 6.10
C GLY A 2 -4.75 16.91 4.73
N ASP A 3 -5.17 15.94 3.92
CA ASP A 3 -5.88 16.16 2.66
C ASP A 3 -7.35 16.47 2.94
N MET A 4 -7.79 17.66 2.52
CA MET A 4 -9.15 18.14 2.76
C MET A 4 -10.08 17.84 1.58
N ASN A 5 -9.54 17.39 0.44
CA ASN A 5 -10.25 17.24 -0.85
C ASN A 5 -11.09 18.48 -1.25
N ALA A 6 -10.74 19.63 -0.69
CA ALA A 6 -11.38 20.92 -0.89
C ALA A 6 -10.29 21.99 -0.89
N SER A 7 -10.49 23.06 -1.65
CA SER A 7 -9.52 24.15 -1.76
C SER A 7 -10.11 25.47 -1.29
N LEU A 8 -9.41 26.15 -0.39
CA LEU A 8 -9.78 27.50 0.07
C LEU A 8 -9.51 28.59 -0.98
N TYR A 9 -8.80 28.25 -2.06
CA TYR A 9 -8.28 29.18 -3.06
C TYR A 9 -8.86 28.98 -4.47
N ARG A 10 -9.67 27.93 -4.68
CA ARG A 10 -10.29 27.69 -5.99
C ARG A 10 -11.32 28.78 -6.29
N ASN A 11 -11.27 29.32 -7.51
CA ASN A 11 -12.20 30.32 -8.00
C ASN A 11 -12.71 29.94 -9.41
N PRO A 12 -14.03 29.74 -9.60
CA PRO A 12 -15.09 29.78 -8.59
C PRO A 12 -15.00 28.61 -7.60
N PRO A 13 -15.34 28.81 -6.31
CA PRO A 13 -15.35 27.75 -5.33
C PRO A 13 -16.54 26.82 -5.58
N ASN A 14 -16.30 25.50 -5.56
CA ASN A 14 -17.38 24.53 -5.62
C ASN A 14 -18.09 24.42 -4.25
N ARG A 15 -19.16 23.61 -4.16
CA ARG A 15 -19.91 23.42 -2.92
C ARG A 15 -19.04 22.93 -1.75
N GLN A 16 -18.11 22.02 -2.02
CA GLN A 16 -17.23 21.44 -1.01
C GLN A 16 -16.20 22.47 -0.49
N ASP A 17 -15.66 23.31 -1.39
CA ASP A 17 -14.77 24.42 -1.07
C ASP A 17 -15.47 25.45 -0.17
N GLN A 18 -16.75 25.75 -0.46
CA GLN A 18 -17.58 26.64 0.36
C GLN A 18 -17.84 26.06 1.76
N GLN A 19 -18.19 24.77 1.85
CA GLN A 19 -18.38 24.08 3.13
C GLN A 19 -17.09 24.05 3.95
N PHE A 20 -15.96 23.78 3.31
CA PHE A 20 -14.66 23.77 3.99
C PHE A 20 -14.27 25.16 4.50
N LYS A 21 -14.52 26.22 3.72
CA LYS A 21 -14.31 27.60 4.14
C LYS A 21 -15.21 27.98 5.33
N GLN A 22 -16.48 27.61 5.29
CA GLN A 22 -17.42 27.82 6.41
C GLN A 22 -16.97 27.07 7.67
N PHE A 23 -16.50 25.83 7.52
CA PHE A 23 -15.96 25.03 8.63
C PHE A 23 -14.76 25.72 9.27
N CYS A 24 -13.79 26.18 8.47
CA CYS A 24 -12.62 26.88 9.00
C CYS A 24 -13.01 28.15 9.78
N ASN A 25 -13.94 28.93 9.23
CA ASN A 25 -14.43 30.14 9.89
C ASN A 25 -15.17 29.83 11.20
N LYS A 26 -16.06 28.83 11.20
CA LYS A 26 -16.87 28.44 12.36
C LYS A 26 -16.02 28.03 13.56
N TYR A 27 -14.92 27.31 13.31
CA TYR A 27 -14.06 26.78 14.35
C TYR A 27 -12.79 27.61 14.60
N GLY A 28 -12.68 28.80 13.98
CA GLY A 28 -11.51 29.66 14.12
C GLY A 28 -10.21 28.97 13.67
N LEU A 29 -10.28 28.12 12.66
CA LEU A 29 -9.12 27.46 12.07
C LEU A 29 -8.39 28.46 11.18
N LEU A 30 -7.19 28.83 11.58
CA LEU A 30 -6.34 29.74 10.84
C LEU A 30 -5.38 28.96 9.95
N LEU A 31 -5.13 29.53 8.78
CA LEU A 31 -4.02 29.14 7.93
C LEU A 31 -2.73 29.72 8.50
N SER A 32 -1.68 28.93 8.44
CA SER A 32 -0.35 29.39 8.80
C SER A 32 0.21 30.38 7.77
N GLU A 33 1.16 31.19 8.21
CA GLU A 33 1.88 32.12 7.33
C GLU A 33 2.58 31.35 6.20
N GLY A 34 2.35 31.77 4.94
CA GLY A 34 2.91 31.11 3.74
C GLY A 34 1.89 30.39 2.86
N TYR A 35 0.61 30.34 3.23
CA TYR A 35 -0.47 29.91 2.33
C TYR A 35 -0.99 31.08 1.44
N PRO A 36 -1.47 30.83 0.20
CA PRO A 36 -1.49 29.54 -0.49
C PRO A 36 -0.08 29.07 -0.86
N ILE A 37 0.21 27.82 -0.56
CA ILE A 37 1.39 27.14 -1.09
C ILE A 37 1.13 26.71 -2.53
N LYS A 38 2.19 26.30 -3.23
CA LYS A 38 2.07 25.68 -4.55
C LYS A 38 1.14 24.47 -4.50
N ASP A 39 0.61 24.07 -5.65
CA ASP A 39 -0.29 22.92 -5.74
C ASP A 39 0.28 21.68 -5.06
N THR A 40 -0.55 21.09 -4.21
CA THR A 40 -0.22 19.91 -3.42
C THR A 40 -0.78 18.65 -4.04
N PHE A 41 -1.72 18.73 -4.97
CA PHE A 41 -2.26 17.60 -5.71
C PHE A 41 -2.06 17.79 -7.21
N PHE A 42 -1.65 16.72 -7.90
CA PHE A 42 -1.48 16.66 -9.34
C PHE A 42 -2.23 15.45 -9.88
N HIS A 43 -3.27 15.70 -10.66
CA HIS A 43 -4.00 14.64 -11.32
C HIS A 43 -3.08 13.86 -12.28
N HIS A 44 -3.31 12.57 -12.44
CA HIS A 44 -2.42 11.67 -13.21
C HIS A 44 -2.28 12.07 -14.69
N ASN A 45 -3.25 12.82 -15.24
CA ASN A 45 -3.19 13.36 -16.61
C ASN A 45 -2.24 14.58 -16.74
N GLY A 46 -1.75 15.13 -15.64
CA GLY A 46 -0.86 16.29 -15.62
C GLY A 46 -1.50 17.63 -15.98
N LEU A 47 -2.81 17.68 -16.22
CA LEU A 47 -3.54 18.88 -16.63
C LEU A 47 -4.23 19.58 -15.46
N HIS A 48 -4.59 18.85 -14.42
CA HIS A 48 -5.28 19.38 -13.26
C HIS A 48 -4.37 19.33 -12.03
N CYS A 49 -4.29 20.46 -11.36
CA CYS A 49 -3.58 20.61 -10.10
C CYS A 49 -4.46 21.40 -9.12
N ALA A 50 -4.27 21.15 -7.84
CA ALA A 50 -5.00 21.85 -6.79
C ALA A 50 -4.20 21.86 -5.49
N THR A 51 -4.48 22.84 -4.64
CA THR A 51 -4.02 22.83 -3.25
C THR A 51 -5.12 22.21 -2.39
N LEU A 52 -4.91 20.97 -1.95
CA LEU A 52 -5.87 20.18 -1.15
C LEU A 52 -5.33 19.80 0.24
N ASP A 53 -4.00 19.76 0.39
CA ASP A 53 -3.34 19.48 1.66
C ASP A 53 -3.12 20.75 2.51
N TYR A 54 -3.72 20.77 3.70
CA TYR A 54 -3.68 21.92 4.61
C TYR A 54 -3.12 21.58 5.99
N ILE A 55 -2.33 22.50 6.54
CA ILE A 55 -1.93 22.54 7.94
C ILE A 55 -2.66 23.72 8.61
N LEU A 56 -3.75 23.40 9.30
CA LEU A 56 -4.59 24.36 10.00
C LEU A 56 -4.25 24.35 11.50
N THR A 57 -4.34 25.51 12.14
CA THR A 57 -4.12 25.68 13.58
C THR A 57 -5.29 26.40 14.22
N MET A 58 -5.62 26.03 15.47
CA MET A 58 -6.46 26.86 16.33
C MET A 58 -5.59 27.95 16.97
N ASN A 59 -6.20 29.10 17.26
CA ASN A 59 -5.55 30.32 17.74
C ASN A 59 -4.44 30.09 18.79
N GLY A 60 -3.18 30.25 18.39
CA GLY A 60 -2.04 30.48 19.30
C GLY A 60 -1.33 29.26 19.88
N ASP A 61 -1.85 28.05 19.73
CA ASP A 61 -1.26 26.86 20.38
C ASP A 61 0.05 26.40 19.74
N VAL A 62 0.19 26.59 18.42
CA VAL A 62 1.37 26.15 17.66
C VAL A 62 1.69 27.21 16.62
N THR A 63 2.91 27.74 16.66
CA THR A 63 3.39 28.62 15.58
C THR A 63 4.00 27.76 14.49
N ILE A 64 3.46 27.84 13.28
CA ILE A 64 3.97 27.11 12.12
C ILE A 64 4.74 28.07 11.24
N LYS A 65 5.98 27.72 10.90
CA LYS A 65 6.86 28.52 10.04
C LYS A 65 7.39 27.69 8.87
N ASN A 66 7.85 28.39 7.83
CA ASN A 66 8.56 27.82 6.69
C ASN A 66 7.78 26.66 6.04
N ILE A 67 6.52 26.90 5.69
CA ILE A 67 5.75 25.91 4.93
C ILE A 67 6.26 25.92 3.50
N ASP A 68 6.65 24.75 3.02
CA ASP A 68 7.12 24.54 1.66
C ASP A 68 6.54 23.25 1.08
N VAL A 69 6.36 23.24 -0.23
CA VAL A 69 5.91 22.07 -0.98
C VAL A 69 7.10 21.51 -1.72
N ILE A 70 7.51 20.30 -1.33
CA ILE A 70 8.55 19.55 -2.02
C ILE A 70 7.92 18.99 -3.29
N GLN A 71 7.82 19.86 -4.30
CA GLN A 71 7.25 19.50 -5.59
C GLN A 71 8.05 18.36 -6.20
N GLN A 72 7.33 17.30 -6.56
CA GLN A 72 7.89 16.17 -7.28
C GLN A 72 9.06 15.53 -6.51
N ASP A 73 8.87 15.13 -5.25
CA ASP A 73 9.86 14.25 -4.60
C ASP A 73 9.98 12.94 -5.41
N PRO A 74 11.19 12.54 -5.85
CA PRO A 74 11.46 11.26 -6.52
C PRO A 74 10.88 10.02 -5.87
N LEU A 75 10.81 10.04 -4.54
CA LEU A 75 10.40 8.91 -3.73
C LEU A 75 8.90 8.93 -3.48
N ASN A 76 8.26 10.09 -3.56
CA ASN A 76 6.83 10.23 -3.35
C ASN A 76 6.05 9.45 -4.44
N LEU A 77 5.18 8.56 -3.96
CA LEU A 77 4.34 7.67 -4.76
C LEU A 77 3.01 8.32 -5.13
N SER A 78 2.64 9.36 -4.38
CA SER A 78 1.31 9.95 -4.41
C SER A 78 1.17 10.95 -5.56
N ASP A 79 -0.05 11.13 -6.01
CA ASP A 79 -0.56 12.31 -6.70
C ASP A 79 -0.50 13.58 -5.83
N HIS A 80 -0.40 13.41 -4.50
CA HIS A 80 -0.08 14.48 -3.56
C HIS A 80 1.42 14.75 -3.46
N SER A 81 1.82 16.01 -3.32
CA SER A 81 3.18 16.48 -3.03
C SER A 81 3.41 16.54 -1.53
N LEU A 82 4.66 16.34 -1.10
CA LEU A 82 4.99 16.43 0.32
C LEU A 82 4.95 17.88 0.76
N VAL A 83 4.15 18.16 1.78
CA VAL A 83 4.14 19.45 2.48
C VAL A 83 5.07 19.34 3.68
N LYS A 84 6.08 20.21 3.72
CA LYS A 84 7.02 20.33 4.83
C LYS A 84 6.70 21.61 5.59
N ALA A 85 6.71 21.53 6.91
CA ALA A 85 6.55 22.70 7.78
C ALA A 85 7.38 22.53 9.05
N ASN A 86 7.80 23.66 9.64
CA ASN A 86 8.45 23.67 10.94
C ASN A 86 7.44 24.09 12.01
N LEU A 87 7.24 23.22 13.00
CA LEU A 87 6.35 23.49 14.14
C LEU A 87 7.18 24.03 15.31
N ILE A 88 6.82 25.21 15.81
CA ILE A 88 7.34 25.77 17.05
C ILE A 88 6.29 25.54 18.11
N LEU A 89 6.56 24.57 18.99
CA LEU A 89 5.71 24.25 20.11
C LEU A 89 6.15 25.09 21.32
N PRO A 90 5.24 25.86 21.95
CA PRO A 90 5.55 26.50 23.21
C PRO A 90 5.77 25.40 24.25
N ILE A 91 7.01 25.26 24.73
CA ILE A 91 7.31 24.35 25.83
C ILE A 91 6.70 24.98 27.08
N SER A 92 5.46 24.59 27.40
CA SER A 92 4.94 24.78 28.74
C SER A 92 5.89 24.04 29.67
N LYS A 93 6.57 24.78 30.56
CA LYS A 93 7.36 24.21 31.64
C LYS A 93 6.40 23.55 32.64
N GLN A 94 5.72 22.49 32.23
CA GLN A 94 5.09 21.59 33.18
C GLN A 94 6.23 20.98 33.96
N LYS A 95 6.37 21.43 35.22
CA LYS A 95 7.24 20.80 36.21
C LYS A 95 6.74 19.36 36.37
N THR A 96 7.24 18.45 35.56
CA THR A 96 7.07 17.03 35.79
C THR A 96 7.79 16.74 37.10
N LYS A 97 7.01 16.54 38.18
CA LYS A 97 7.51 15.84 39.35
C LYS A 97 8.10 14.55 38.82
N LYS A 98 9.41 14.34 39.04
CA LYS A 98 10.12 13.11 38.71
C LYS A 98 9.41 11.94 39.40
N THR A 99 8.44 11.33 38.75
CA THR A 99 8.08 9.95 39.01
C THR A 99 9.23 9.10 38.50
N LYS A 100 9.80 8.28 39.38
CA LYS A 100 10.81 7.29 39.04
C LYS A 100 10.21 6.36 37.99
N CYS A 101 10.50 6.58 36.70
CA CYS A 101 10.19 5.60 35.67
C CYS A 101 11.16 4.42 35.81
N ASP A 102 10.57 3.26 36.02
CA ASP A 102 11.23 1.96 36.00
C ASP A 102 11.97 1.72 34.68
N LYS A 103 13.19 1.19 34.80
CA LYS A 103 14.13 0.89 33.71
C LYS A 103 13.78 -0.39 32.92
N ASN A 104 12.50 -0.66 32.63
CA ASN A 104 12.06 -1.94 32.06
C ASN A 104 11.39 -1.84 30.68
N GLU A 105 11.89 -0.99 29.78
CA GLU A 105 11.62 -1.17 28.34
C GLU A 105 12.93 -1.46 27.60
N SER A 106 13.28 -2.74 27.61
CA SER A 106 14.35 -3.28 26.79
C SER A 106 13.94 -3.29 25.33
N VAL A 107 14.70 -2.54 24.53
CA VAL A 107 14.87 -2.74 23.09
C VAL A 107 15.08 -4.23 22.80
N ILE A 108 14.13 -4.85 22.09
CA ILE A 108 14.20 -6.27 21.71
C ILE A 108 15.27 -6.46 20.62
N HIS A 109 16.52 -6.62 21.04
CA HIS A 109 17.53 -7.30 20.24
C HIS A 109 17.47 -8.80 20.58
N ARG A 110 16.97 -9.64 19.68
CA ARG A 110 16.99 -11.11 19.84
C ARG A 110 18.44 -11.62 19.78
N LYS A 111 19.15 -11.63 20.91
CA LYS A 111 20.36 -12.44 21.09
C LYS A 111 19.95 -13.92 21.09
N ARG A 112 20.65 -14.77 20.31
CA ARG A 112 20.47 -16.23 20.38
C ARG A 112 20.83 -16.67 21.80
N ASN A 113 19.85 -17.22 22.50
CA ASN A 113 19.99 -17.64 23.89
C ASN A 113 20.68 -19.02 23.95
N TRP A 114 22.00 -19.01 23.96
CA TRP A 114 22.83 -20.23 24.02
C TRP A 114 22.65 -21.00 25.34
N ASP A 115 22.13 -20.37 26.38
CA ASP A 115 21.89 -21.00 27.69
C ASP A 115 20.76 -22.05 27.63
N LYS A 116 19.90 -21.99 26.62
CA LYS A 116 18.88 -23.02 26.35
C LYS A 116 19.37 -24.13 25.41
N CYS A 117 20.57 -24.02 24.86
CA CYS A 117 21.16 -25.07 24.04
C CYS A 117 21.81 -26.11 24.96
N ASN A 118 21.36 -27.36 24.91
CA ASN A 118 22.01 -28.47 25.61
C ASN A 118 23.35 -28.76 24.91
N LEU A 119 24.38 -28.00 25.30
CA LEU A 119 25.74 -28.05 24.75
C LEU A 119 26.31 -29.48 24.75
N PRO A 120 26.13 -30.29 25.82
CA PRO A 120 26.54 -31.69 25.83
C PRO A 120 25.89 -32.51 24.71
N LEU A 121 24.56 -32.41 24.54
CA LEU A 121 23.84 -33.13 23.50
C LEU A 121 24.33 -32.74 22.11
N TYR A 122 24.46 -31.43 21.84
CA TYR A 122 24.93 -30.91 20.56
C TYR A 122 26.35 -31.40 20.20
N ARG A 123 27.28 -31.38 21.16
CA ARG A 123 28.64 -31.91 20.97
C ARG A 123 28.62 -33.41 20.70
N LYS A 124 27.76 -34.16 21.39
CA LYS A 124 27.58 -35.61 21.20
C LYS A 124 27.06 -35.92 19.79
N THR A 125 26.13 -35.13 19.27
CA THR A 125 25.61 -35.29 17.90
C THR A 125 26.68 -35.00 16.84
N LEU A 126 27.52 -33.97 17.06
CA LEU A 126 28.64 -33.64 16.17
C LEU A 126 29.78 -34.66 16.19
N GLN A 127 30.02 -35.31 17.34
CA GLN A 127 31.00 -36.40 17.42
C GLN A 127 30.47 -37.67 16.77
N LYS A 128 29.17 -37.98 16.93
CA LYS A 128 28.51 -39.11 16.24
C LYS A 128 28.56 -38.99 14.72
N SER A 129 28.52 -37.78 14.17
CA SER A 129 28.63 -37.55 12.72
C SER A 129 30.06 -37.52 12.19
N ARG A 130 31.08 -37.55 13.08
CA ARG A 130 32.51 -37.57 12.70
C ARG A 130 33.15 -38.95 12.73
N SER A 131 32.54 -39.94 13.37
CA SER A 131 33.02 -41.33 13.35
C SER A 131 32.54 -42.05 12.08
N ILE A 132 33.06 -41.65 10.93
CA ILE A 132 33.14 -42.56 9.78
C ILE A 132 34.35 -43.46 10.02
N PRO A 133 34.23 -44.79 10.02
CA PRO A 133 35.37 -45.66 10.26
C PRO A 133 36.34 -45.56 9.08
N THR A 134 37.53 -45.02 9.31
CA THR A 134 38.70 -45.31 8.48
C THR A 134 39.14 -46.74 8.78
N GLN A 135 38.49 -47.71 8.13
CA GLN A 135 39.02 -49.05 8.04
C GLN A 135 40.15 -49.04 7.02
N ASN A 136 41.35 -49.35 7.52
CA ASN A 136 42.47 -49.80 6.72
C ASN A 136 42.03 -51.02 5.90
N SER A 137 42.01 -50.89 4.58
CA SER A 137 42.08 -52.05 3.70
C SER A 137 43.15 -51.76 2.66
N ASP A 138 44.21 -52.53 2.72
CA ASP A 138 45.24 -52.69 1.70
C ASP A 138 44.64 -53.27 0.41
N CYS A 139 43.83 -52.46 -0.26
CA CYS A 139 43.37 -52.72 -1.61
C CYS A 139 43.43 -51.38 -2.33
N LEU A 140 44.54 -51.18 -3.04
CA LEU A 140 44.77 -50.07 -3.97
C LEU A 140 43.89 -50.28 -5.23
N PHE A 141 42.60 -50.57 -5.02
CA PHE A 141 41.59 -50.44 -6.05
C PHE A 141 41.21 -48.97 -6.11
N ASP A 142 41.19 -48.42 -7.32
CA ASP A 142 41.00 -47.01 -7.62
C ASP A 142 39.73 -46.46 -6.95
N ILE A 143 39.87 -45.99 -5.70
CA ILE A 143 38.80 -45.45 -4.87
C ILE A 143 38.14 -44.28 -5.62
N THR A 144 38.92 -43.55 -6.41
CA THR A 144 38.43 -42.47 -7.26
C THR A 144 37.52 -42.95 -8.37
N GLU A 145 37.78 -44.11 -8.98
CA GLU A 145 36.93 -44.68 -10.01
C GLU A 145 35.61 -45.24 -9.43
N ASN A 146 35.68 -45.91 -8.28
CA ASN A 146 34.49 -46.40 -7.58
C ASN A 146 33.63 -45.26 -7.03
N LEU A 147 34.23 -44.19 -6.50
CA LEU A 147 33.48 -43.00 -6.09
C LEU A 147 32.81 -42.30 -7.27
N LYS A 148 33.44 -42.29 -8.44
CA LYS A 148 32.80 -41.80 -9.68
C LYS A 148 31.62 -42.67 -10.07
N LEU A 149 31.76 -44.00 -10.08
CA LEU A 149 30.67 -44.92 -10.39
C LEU A 149 29.50 -44.76 -9.42
N VAL A 150 29.76 -44.65 -8.12
CA VAL A 150 28.72 -44.43 -7.10
C VAL A 150 28.05 -43.07 -7.27
N THR A 151 28.82 -42.00 -7.51
CA THR A 151 28.21 -40.67 -7.73
C THR A 151 27.41 -40.59 -9.03
N GLU A 152 27.83 -41.29 -10.08
CA GLU A 152 27.05 -41.39 -11.32
C GLU A 152 25.78 -42.21 -11.13
N ALA A 153 25.86 -43.34 -10.42
CA ALA A 153 24.71 -44.17 -10.09
C ALA A 153 23.69 -43.39 -9.25
N LEU A 154 24.15 -42.64 -8.24
CA LEU A 154 23.30 -41.77 -7.41
C LEU A 154 22.67 -40.64 -8.24
N LYS A 155 23.42 -39.96 -9.12
CA LYS A 155 22.85 -38.94 -10.04
C LYS A 155 21.82 -39.53 -11.01
N LYS A 156 22.04 -40.77 -11.45
CA LYS A 156 21.12 -41.48 -12.36
C LYS A 156 19.84 -41.93 -11.63
N ALA A 157 19.98 -42.38 -10.39
CA ALA A 157 18.86 -42.69 -9.50
C ALA A 157 18.07 -41.42 -9.14
N GLU A 158 18.74 -40.32 -8.82
CA GLU A 158 18.13 -39.01 -8.56
C GLU A 158 17.28 -38.55 -9.76
N LYS A 159 17.83 -38.59 -10.98
CA LYS A 159 17.10 -38.23 -12.21
C LYS A 159 15.92 -39.16 -12.53
N LYS A 160 15.93 -40.41 -12.06
CA LYS A 160 14.82 -41.38 -12.25
C LYS A 160 13.76 -41.27 -11.15
N ALA A 161 14.17 -40.99 -9.91
CA ALA A 161 13.29 -40.89 -8.75
C ALA A 161 12.42 -39.63 -8.82
N PHE A 162 12.92 -38.55 -9.41
CA PHE A 162 12.11 -37.39 -9.72
C PHE A 162 11.48 -37.55 -11.11
N PRO A 163 10.13 -37.62 -11.24
CA PRO A 163 9.50 -37.62 -12.56
C PRO A 163 10.00 -36.39 -13.33
N PRO A 164 10.36 -36.52 -14.62
CA PRO A 164 10.81 -35.39 -15.41
C PRO A 164 9.72 -34.34 -15.30
N THR A 165 9.98 -33.26 -14.54
CA THR A 165 9.00 -32.20 -14.36
C THR A 165 8.68 -31.74 -15.76
N LYS A 166 7.48 -32.05 -16.28
CA LYS A 166 7.03 -31.65 -17.62
C LYS A 166 7.42 -30.20 -17.73
N GLY A 167 8.48 -29.93 -18.51
CA GLY A 167 9.27 -28.71 -18.35
C GLY A 167 8.27 -27.60 -18.34
N LYS A 168 8.11 -26.90 -17.20
CA LYS A 168 7.09 -25.85 -17.05
C LYS A 168 7.28 -25.03 -18.29
N ARG A 169 6.38 -25.16 -19.28
CA ARG A 169 6.46 -24.38 -20.52
C ARG A 169 6.60 -23.01 -19.95
N LYS A 170 7.79 -22.39 -20.10
CA LYS A 170 8.00 -21.03 -19.65
C LYS A 170 7.02 -20.33 -20.56
N LYS A 171 5.76 -20.18 -20.10
CA LYS A 171 4.76 -19.34 -20.71
C LYS A 171 5.58 -18.09 -20.81
N LYS A 172 6.05 -17.75 -22.02
CA LYS A 172 6.74 -16.49 -22.26
C LYS A 172 5.77 -15.56 -21.59
N LYS A 173 6.16 -14.98 -20.44
CA LYS A 173 5.35 -13.98 -19.78
C LYS A 173 5.39 -12.90 -20.83
N VAL A 174 4.44 -12.95 -21.77
CA VAL A 174 4.33 -12.04 -22.87
C VAL A 174 4.33 -10.74 -22.12
N LYS A 175 5.35 -9.93 -22.35
CA LYS A 175 5.52 -8.64 -21.70
C LYS A 175 4.46 -7.70 -22.28
N SER A 176 3.19 -8.11 -22.26
CA SER A 176 2.01 -7.41 -22.71
C SER A 176 1.83 -6.08 -21.95
N LYS A 177 2.65 -5.86 -20.91
CA LYS A 177 2.71 -4.65 -20.10
C LYS A 177 3.94 -3.76 -20.37
N TRP A 178 4.72 -3.99 -21.43
CA TRP A 178 5.86 -3.13 -21.78
C TRP A 178 5.46 -2.12 -22.84
N THR A 179 5.06 -0.92 -22.42
CA THR A 179 5.00 0.24 -23.34
C THR A 179 6.41 0.56 -23.86
N PRO A 180 6.55 1.18 -25.04
CA PRO A 180 7.84 1.62 -25.56
C PRO A 180 8.59 2.52 -24.56
N GLU A 181 7.87 3.39 -23.87
CA GLU A 181 8.40 4.25 -22.81
C GLU A 181 8.97 3.44 -21.63
N LEU A 182 8.23 2.44 -21.13
CA LEU A 182 8.70 1.59 -20.04
C LEU A 182 9.93 0.78 -20.48
N ALA A 183 9.93 0.30 -21.72
CA ALA A 183 11.06 -0.42 -22.29
C ALA A 183 12.32 0.45 -22.34
N ASN A 184 12.17 1.70 -22.78
CA ASN A 184 13.26 2.68 -22.84
C ASN A 184 13.76 3.04 -21.43
N ALA A 185 12.86 3.31 -20.48
CA ALA A 185 13.24 3.61 -19.09
C ALA A 185 13.97 2.42 -18.42
N VAL A 186 13.61 1.17 -18.73
CA VAL A 186 14.35 -0.01 -18.26
C VAL A 186 15.75 -0.08 -18.88
N LYS A 187 15.88 0.20 -20.18
CA LYS A 187 17.19 0.24 -20.86
C LYS A 187 18.08 1.31 -20.23
N GLU A 188 17.58 2.54 -20.08
CA GLU A 188 18.29 3.66 -19.45
C GLU A 188 18.73 3.32 -18.02
N SER A 189 17.84 2.78 -17.18
CA SER A 189 18.19 2.39 -15.81
C SER A 189 19.27 1.31 -15.75
N LYS A 190 19.30 0.38 -16.73
CA LYS A 190 20.35 -0.64 -16.82
C LYS A 190 21.68 -0.05 -17.29
N LEU A 191 21.66 0.85 -18.26
CA LEU A 191 22.84 1.56 -18.76
C LEU A 191 23.47 2.39 -17.65
N ALA A 192 22.70 3.23 -16.95
CA ALA A 192 23.21 4.03 -15.83
C ALA A 192 23.75 3.16 -14.68
N HIS A 193 23.18 1.97 -14.44
CA HIS A 193 23.73 1.04 -13.47
C HIS A 193 25.06 0.42 -13.92
N LYS A 194 25.20 0.11 -15.23
CA LYS A 194 26.44 -0.37 -15.83
C LYS A 194 27.54 0.70 -15.74
N GLU A 195 27.23 1.94 -16.08
CA GLU A 195 28.16 3.09 -15.95
C GLU A 195 28.65 3.28 -14.51
N TRP A 196 27.74 3.29 -13.54
CA TRP A 196 28.10 3.36 -12.12
C TRP A 196 28.99 2.18 -11.67
N LYS A 197 28.76 0.97 -12.21
CA LYS A 197 29.59 -0.19 -11.92
C LYS A 197 30.99 -0.05 -12.54
N ASN A 198 31.07 0.47 -13.76
CA ASN A 198 32.33 0.70 -14.47
C ASN A 198 33.17 1.80 -13.82
N ALA A 199 32.54 2.79 -13.19
CA ALA A 199 33.22 3.84 -12.41
C ALA A 199 33.68 3.38 -11.01
N ASN A 200 33.81 2.07 -10.76
CA ASN A 200 34.17 1.48 -9.46
C ASN A 200 33.18 1.79 -8.32
N ARG A 201 31.90 1.96 -8.62
CA ARG A 201 30.82 2.10 -7.61
C ARG A 201 31.07 3.27 -6.64
N PRO A 202 31.19 4.51 -7.15
CA PRO A 202 31.40 5.66 -6.28
C PRO A 202 30.29 5.78 -5.22
N ILE A 203 30.69 6.19 -4.02
CA ILE A 203 29.83 6.33 -2.84
C ILE A 203 29.35 7.77 -2.66
N ASP A 204 30.18 8.74 -3.06
CA ASP A 204 29.91 10.16 -2.90
C ASP A 204 28.55 10.55 -3.51
N PRO A 205 27.62 11.13 -2.73
CA PRO A 205 26.30 11.54 -3.21
C PRO A 205 26.35 12.57 -4.34
N ASN A 206 27.42 13.37 -4.43
CA ASN A 206 27.58 14.41 -5.45
C ASN A 206 28.23 13.88 -6.74
N ASN A 207 28.65 12.62 -6.76
CA ASN A 207 29.25 12.02 -7.94
C ASN A 207 28.22 11.86 -9.07
N PHE A 208 28.61 12.28 -10.28
CA PHE A 208 27.77 12.22 -11.48
C PHE A 208 27.12 10.85 -11.71
N TYR A 209 27.86 9.74 -11.58
CA TYR A 209 27.33 8.39 -11.82
C TYR A 209 26.29 7.96 -10.78
N VAL A 210 26.46 8.42 -9.52
CA VAL A 210 25.48 8.17 -8.45
C VAL A 210 24.19 8.92 -8.73
N ILE A 211 24.30 10.20 -9.10
CA ILE A 211 23.16 11.05 -9.46
C ILE A 211 22.43 10.47 -10.68
N ASN A 212 23.14 10.18 -11.77
CA ASN A 212 22.55 9.65 -13.00
C ASN A 212 21.81 8.32 -12.75
N ARG A 213 22.43 7.39 -12.00
CA ARG A 213 21.80 6.13 -11.62
C ARG A 213 20.51 6.34 -10.80
N LYS A 214 20.52 7.28 -9.85
CA LYS A 214 19.33 7.62 -9.05
C LYS A 214 18.22 8.18 -9.96
N LEU A 215 18.55 9.10 -10.86
CA LEU A 215 17.61 9.71 -11.82
C LEU A 215 17.02 8.67 -12.79
N ALA A 216 17.84 7.80 -13.37
CA ALA A 216 17.35 6.76 -14.30
C ALA A 216 16.44 5.75 -13.58
N LYS A 217 16.80 5.33 -12.36
CA LYS A 217 15.95 4.45 -11.54
C LYS A 217 14.64 5.12 -11.13
N ARG A 218 14.68 6.43 -10.85
CA ARG A 218 13.51 7.26 -10.57
C ARG A 218 12.58 7.32 -11.79
N LYS A 219 13.12 7.63 -12.97
CA LYS A 219 12.36 7.66 -14.23
C LYS A 219 11.69 6.31 -14.51
N LEU A 220 12.42 5.21 -14.34
CA LEU A 220 11.85 3.86 -14.46
C LEU A 220 10.66 3.64 -13.52
N ARG A 221 10.80 3.96 -12.23
CA ARG A 221 9.71 3.81 -11.26
C ARG A 221 8.50 4.67 -11.62
N LYS A 222 8.72 5.92 -12.07
CA LYS A 222 7.64 6.82 -12.54
C LYS A 222 6.82 6.16 -13.65
N VAL A 223 7.48 5.70 -14.71
CA VAL A 223 6.79 5.08 -15.86
C VAL A 223 6.10 3.77 -15.46
N GLN A 224 6.72 2.95 -14.59
CA GLN A 224 6.07 1.74 -14.05
C GLN A 224 4.78 2.08 -13.30
N ARG A 225 4.80 3.09 -12.45
CA ARG A 225 3.64 3.51 -11.65
C ARG A 225 2.54 4.09 -12.52
N GLN A 226 2.88 4.97 -13.47
CA GLN A 226 1.92 5.51 -14.45
C GLN A 226 1.23 4.38 -15.22
N LYS A 227 1.99 3.36 -15.64
CA LYS A 227 1.41 2.22 -16.32
C LYS A 227 0.47 1.41 -15.43
N VAL A 228 0.82 1.21 -14.16
CA VAL A 228 -0.05 0.53 -13.18
C VAL A 228 -1.34 1.32 -12.92
N ALA A 229 -1.25 2.64 -12.78
CA ALA A 229 -2.42 3.51 -12.62
C ALA A 229 -3.32 3.43 -13.86
N SER A 230 -2.76 3.59 -15.06
CA SER A 230 -3.48 3.43 -16.32
C SER A 230 -4.12 2.05 -16.47
N ASP A 231 -3.42 0.97 -16.10
CA ASP A 231 -3.99 -0.39 -16.09
C ASP A 231 -5.18 -0.50 -15.13
N ARG A 232 -5.12 0.17 -13.97
CA ARG A 232 -6.19 0.19 -12.98
C ARG A 232 -7.41 0.98 -13.48
N ASP A 233 -7.19 2.13 -14.09
CA ASP A 233 -8.28 2.96 -14.62
C ASP A 233 -8.95 2.26 -15.80
N GLN A 234 -8.15 1.63 -16.68
CA GLN A 234 -8.68 0.80 -17.76
C GLN A 234 -9.45 -0.41 -17.23
N LEU A 235 -9.01 -1.02 -16.13
CA LEU A 235 -9.75 -2.09 -15.47
C LEU A 235 -11.12 -1.61 -15.00
N TYR A 236 -11.19 -0.47 -14.30
CA TYR A 236 -12.46 0.10 -13.84
C TYR A 236 -13.37 0.47 -15.00
N HIS A 237 -12.83 1.11 -16.03
CA HIS A 237 -13.58 1.39 -17.25
C HIS A 237 -14.20 0.12 -17.86
N ASN A 238 -13.44 -0.97 -17.93
CA ASN A 238 -13.94 -2.24 -18.44
C ASN A 238 -15.01 -2.87 -17.53
N ILE A 239 -14.92 -2.70 -16.21
CA ILE A 239 -15.96 -3.13 -15.26
C ILE A 239 -17.25 -2.35 -15.53
N THR A 240 -17.16 -1.01 -15.59
CA THR A 240 -18.30 -0.13 -15.87
C THR A 240 -18.94 -0.46 -17.21
N LYS A 241 -18.12 -0.65 -18.25
CA LYS A 241 -18.61 -1.00 -19.59
C LYS A 241 -19.34 -2.35 -19.59
N ALA A 242 -18.75 -3.39 -19.00
CA ALA A 242 -19.39 -4.71 -18.94
C ALA A 242 -20.71 -4.68 -18.14
N HIS A 243 -20.79 -3.84 -17.10
CA HIS A 243 -22.02 -3.63 -16.35
C HIS A 243 -23.10 -2.94 -17.19
N ILE A 244 -22.76 -1.85 -17.89
CA ILE A 244 -23.69 -1.11 -18.77
C ILE A 244 -24.20 -2.02 -19.90
N GLU A 245 -23.32 -2.82 -20.51
CA GLU A 245 -23.67 -3.77 -21.58
C GLU A 245 -24.44 -5.01 -21.07
N LYS A 246 -24.68 -5.11 -19.75
CA LYS A 246 -25.33 -6.24 -19.07
C LYS A 246 -24.64 -7.60 -19.32
N ASP A 247 -23.34 -7.61 -19.65
CA ASP A 247 -22.55 -8.84 -19.79
C ASP A 247 -22.10 -9.35 -18.42
N LYS A 248 -23.01 -10.07 -17.76
CA LYS A 248 -22.81 -10.66 -16.42
C LYS A 248 -21.55 -11.54 -16.35
N LYS A 249 -21.23 -12.27 -17.43
CA LYS A 249 -20.11 -13.23 -17.47
C LYS A 249 -18.77 -12.50 -17.54
N LEU A 250 -18.66 -11.48 -18.39
CA LEU A 250 -17.46 -10.65 -18.49
C LEU A 250 -17.26 -9.83 -17.21
N PHE A 251 -18.33 -9.24 -16.68
CA PHE A 251 -18.32 -8.50 -15.42
C PHE A 251 -17.77 -9.36 -14.28
N ALA A 252 -18.38 -10.53 -14.01
CA ALA A 252 -17.95 -11.44 -12.95
C ALA A 252 -16.48 -11.88 -13.14
N LYS A 253 -16.07 -12.14 -14.38
CA LYS A 253 -14.68 -12.49 -14.70
C LYS A 253 -13.69 -11.35 -14.40
N ILE A 254 -14.05 -10.10 -14.66
CA ILE A 254 -13.18 -8.94 -14.40
C ILE A 254 -13.13 -8.64 -12.90
N VAL A 255 -14.26 -8.69 -12.20
CA VAL A 255 -14.34 -8.51 -10.74
C VAL A 255 -13.55 -9.59 -10.02
N ASN A 256 -13.69 -10.86 -10.40
CA ASN A 256 -12.94 -11.96 -9.78
C ASN A 256 -11.43 -11.84 -10.02
N LYS A 257 -11.00 -11.29 -11.17
CA LYS A 257 -9.58 -10.97 -11.40
C LYS A 257 -9.06 -9.87 -10.47
N GLN A 258 -9.90 -8.92 -10.07
CA GLN A 258 -9.53 -7.90 -9.09
C GLN A 258 -9.44 -8.52 -7.68
N ARG A 259 -10.46 -9.29 -7.28
CA ARG A 259 -10.54 -9.93 -5.95
C ARG A 259 -9.37 -10.86 -5.64
N ASN A 260 -8.93 -11.65 -6.63
CA ASN A 260 -7.83 -12.61 -6.46
C ASN A 260 -6.43 -11.96 -6.27
N ASN A 261 -6.31 -10.63 -6.27
CA ASN A 261 -5.06 -9.92 -5.98
C ASN A 261 -5.03 -9.28 -4.59
N LEU A 262 -6.10 -9.39 -3.78
CA LEU A 262 -6.09 -8.98 -2.38
C LEU A 262 -5.21 -9.96 -1.59
N THR A 263 -3.96 -9.56 -1.37
CA THR A 263 -2.95 -10.28 -0.59
C THR A 263 -2.96 -9.85 0.89
N ARG A 264 -3.99 -9.12 1.31
CA ARG A 264 -4.16 -8.67 2.69
C ARG A 264 -5.50 -9.17 3.18
N ASN A 265 -5.48 -10.34 3.81
CA ASN A 265 -6.42 -10.59 4.89
C ASN A 265 -5.92 -9.71 6.03
N THR A 266 -6.79 -8.87 6.57
CA THR A 266 -6.53 -8.20 7.85
C THR A 266 -6.54 -9.30 8.88
N ASP A 267 -5.37 -9.66 9.43
CA ASP A 267 -5.26 -10.74 10.42
C ASP A 267 -5.82 -10.33 11.79
N LEU A 268 -6.20 -9.06 11.97
CA LEU A 268 -6.69 -8.51 13.22
C LEU A 268 -7.59 -7.29 12.98
N ILE A 269 -8.76 -7.27 13.62
CA ILE A 269 -9.68 -6.12 13.71
C ILE A 269 -9.83 -5.75 15.19
N ILE A 270 -9.82 -4.45 15.49
CA ILE A 270 -10.15 -3.94 16.83
C ILE A 270 -11.40 -3.07 16.71
N LEU A 271 -12.50 -3.50 17.33
CA LEU A 271 -13.77 -2.77 17.36
C LEU A 271 -14.21 -2.58 18.81
N ASP A 272 -14.42 -1.33 19.23
CA ASP A 272 -14.86 -0.98 20.60
C ASP A 272 -14.02 -1.57 21.75
N GLY A 273 -12.74 -1.87 21.50
CA GLY A 273 -11.82 -2.49 22.47
C GLY A 273 -11.79 -4.02 22.42
N GLU A 274 -12.66 -4.65 21.64
CA GLU A 274 -12.61 -6.08 21.36
C GLU A 274 -11.73 -6.39 20.15
N THR A 275 -11.04 -7.53 20.21
CA THR A 275 -10.05 -7.94 19.20
C THR A 275 -10.55 -9.18 18.49
N TYR A 276 -10.63 -9.11 17.15
CA TYR A 276 -11.09 -10.21 16.29
C TYR A 276 -9.92 -10.69 15.43
N GLU A 277 -9.38 -11.86 15.75
CA GLU A 277 -8.13 -12.41 15.16
C GLU A 277 -8.35 -13.64 14.27
N SER A 278 -9.45 -14.38 14.45
CA SER A 278 -9.81 -15.53 13.63
C SER A 278 -10.60 -15.09 12.38
N TYR A 279 -10.50 -15.80 11.26
CA TYR A 279 -11.20 -15.45 10.02
C TYR A 279 -12.72 -15.31 10.21
N ASP A 280 -13.34 -16.23 10.94
CA ASP A 280 -14.78 -16.20 11.22
C ASP A 280 -15.12 -15.00 12.13
N ASN A 281 -14.31 -14.76 13.16
CA ASN A 281 -14.47 -13.61 14.06
C ASN A 281 -14.22 -12.27 13.34
N ILE A 282 -13.34 -12.22 12.34
CA ILE A 282 -13.08 -11.04 11.52
C ILE A 282 -14.32 -10.69 10.70
N ILE A 283 -15.04 -11.69 10.19
CA ILE A 283 -16.31 -11.47 9.48
C ILE A 283 -17.35 -10.91 10.44
N GLU A 284 -17.49 -11.50 11.63
CA GLU A 284 -18.39 -11.03 12.69
C GLU A 284 -18.04 -9.59 13.14
N GLY A 285 -16.76 -9.27 13.32
CA GLY A 285 -16.31 -7.93 13.65
C GLY A 285 -16.61 -6.91 12.54
N TRP A 286 -16.53 -7.32 11.27
CA TRP A 286 -16.97 -6.47 10.16
C TRP A 286 -18.48 -6.27 10.14
N GLU A 287 -19.24 -7.34 10.35
CA GLU A 287 -20.70 -7.29 10.43
C GLU A 287 -21.13 -6.32 11.53
N LEU A 288 -20.62 -6.48 12.75
CA LEU A 288 -20.88 -5.57 13.88
C LEU A 288 -20.51 -4.12 13.56
N TYR A 289 -19.35 -3.89 12.93
CA TYR A 289 -18.93 -2.55 12.53
C TYR A 289 -19.90 -1.91 11.53
N PHE A 290 -20.32 -2.65 10.51
CA PHE A 290 -21.22 -2.13 9.48
C PHE A 290 -22.66 -1.99 9.97
N THR A 291 -23.14 -2.89 10.82
CA THR A 291 -24.43 -2.77 11.50
C THR A 291 -24.46 -1.53 12.39
N LYS A 292 -23.40 -1.27 13.16
CA LYS A 292 -23.28 -0.06 13.99
C LYS A 292 -23.18 1.24 13.17
N LEU A 293 -22.71 1.15 11.93
CA LEU A 293 -22.69 2.27 10.99
C LEU A 293 -24.04 2.51 10.34
N SER A 294 -24.80 1.44 10.05
CA SER A 294 -26.11 1.52 9.43
C SER A 294 -27.22 1.86 10.43
N GLU A 295 -27.01 1.55 11.72
CA GLU A 295 -27.92 1.96 12.79
C GLU A 295 -28.03 3.49 12.85
N PRO A 296 -29.23 4.05 12.66
CA PRO A 296 -29.44 5.48 12.76
C PRO A 296 -29.17 5.91 14.19
N LYS A 297 -27.98 6.49 14.43
CA LYS A 297 -27.65 7.06 15.72
C LYS A 297 -28.56 8.26 15.95
N ASN A 298 -29.34 8.21 17.04
CA ASN A 298 -29.99 9.38 17.65
C ASN A 298 -28.92 10.32 18.22
N SER A 299 -28.08 10.84 17.34
CA SER A 299 -27.08 11.85 17.65
C SER A 299 -27.79 13.20 17.66
N PRO A 300 -27.52 14.09 18.64
CA PRO A 300 -27.98 15.48 18.60
C PRO A 300 -27.40 16.28 17.41
N HIS A 301 -26.50 15.68 16.62
CA HIS A 301 -25.99 16.20 15.36
C HIS A 301 -26.54 15.46 14.12
N TYR A 302 -27.57 14.64 14.29
CA TYR A 302 -28.27 14.00 13.17
C TYR A 302 -28.92 15.10 12.31
N ASP A 303 -28.55 15.15 11.03
CA ASP A 303 -28.97 16.19 10.10
C ASP A 303 -30.41 15.91 9.65
N SER A 304 -31.38 16.33 10.49
CA SER A 304 -32.81 16.17 10.22
C SER A 304 -33.21 16.85 8.91
N ALA A 305 -32.54 17.97 8.56
CA ALA A 305 -32.78 18.66 7.29
C ALA A 305 -32.33 17.81 6.09
N PHE A 306 -31.25 17.05 6.20
CA PHE A 306 -30.85 16.09 5.16
C PHE A 306 -31.85 14.95 5.00
N GLN A 307 -32.39 14.41 6.10
CA GLN A 307 -33.41 13.36 6.04
C GLN A 307 -34.71 13.86 5.38
N GLU A 308 -35.18 15.05 5.75
CA GLU A 308 -36.36 15.68 5.13
C GLU A 308 -36.13 15.94 3.64
N LYS A 309 -34.95 16.44 3.28
CA LYS A 309 -34.59 16.63 1.88
C LYS A 309 -34.57 15.31 1.10
N THR A 310 -34.02 14.24 1.68
CA THR A 310 -33.97 12.93 1.04
C THR A 310 -35.38 12.37 0.82
N LYS A 311 -36.28 12.54 1.79
CA LYS A 311 -37.70 12.17 1.63
C LYS A 311 -38.37 12.96 0.49
N TYR A 312 -38.08 14.26 0.40
CA TYR A 312 -38.61 15.10 -0.67
C TYR A 312 -38.06 14.70 -2.05
N ASP A 313 -36.77 14.41 -2.14
CA ASP A 313 -36.13 13.94 -3.38
C ASP A 313 -36.71 12.57 -3.82
N ILE A 314 -37.01 11.67 -2.87
CA ILE A 314 -37.69 10.39 -3.15
C ILE A 314 -39.11 10.64 -3.69
N GLN A 315 -39.89 11.53 -3.08
CA GLN A 315 -41.23 11.87 -3.59
C GLN A 315 -41.20 12.43 -5.00
N ILE A 316 -40.25 13.32 -5.31
CA ILE A 316 -40.08 13.85 -6.67
C ILE A 316 -39.78 12.72 -7.65
N LEU A 317 -38.89 11.79 -7.27
CA LEU A 317 -38.55 10.65 -8.12
C LEU A 317 -39.74 9.73 -8.35
N GLU A 318 -40.54 9.44 -7.32
CA GLU A 318 -41.77 8.65 -7.42
C GLU A 318 -42.80 9.33 -8.33
N GLU A 319 -42.98 10.65 -8.21
CA GLU A 319 -43.86 11.41 -9.09
C GLU A 319 -43.38 11.41 -10.55
N LEU A 320 -42.08 11.58 -10.78
CA LEU A 320 -41.48 11.56 -12.11
C LEU A 320 -41.58 10.18 -12.76
N CYS A 321 -41.35 9.11 -11.99
CA CYS A 321 -41.52 7.73 -12.46
C CYS A 321 -43.00 7.42 -12.78
N SER A 322 -43.91 7.86 -11.92
CA SER A 322 -45.37 7.73 -12.13
C SER A 322 -45.83 8.46 -13.39
N LYS A 323 -45.36 9.70 -13.61
CA LYS A 323 -45.67 10.50 -14.82
C LYS A 323 -45.07 9.88 -16.09
N ASN A 324 -43.88 9.31 -16.01
CA ASN A 324 -43.17 8.76 -17.17
C ASN A 324 -43.50 7.27 -17.46
N LYS A 325 -44.39 6.64 -16.68
CA LYS A 325 -44.71 5.20 -16.77
C LYS A 325 -43.47 4.30 -16.77
N ILE A 326 -42.42 4.71 -16.07
CA ILE A 326 -41.22 3.88 -15.90
C ILE A 326 -41.51 3.02 -14.67
N PRO A 327 -41.72 1.69 -14.81
CA PRO A 327 -41.91 0.84 -13.66
C PRO A 327 -40.65 0.89 -12.79
N ILE A 328 -40.80 1.35 -11.54
CA ILE A 328 -39.79 1.16 -10.52
C ILE A 328 -39.97 -0.29 -10.04
N GLU A 329 -39.13 -1.20 -10.53
CA GLU A 329 -38.95 -2.50 -9.85
C GLU A 329 -38.25 -2.21 -8.53
N LEU A 330 -39.04 -2.04 -7.47
CA LEU A 330 -38.53 -2.16 -6.11
C LEU A 330 -38.06 -3.61 -5.96
N ALA A 331 -36.78 -3.80 -5.67
CA ALA A 331 -36.23 -5.12 -5.38
C ALA A 331 -37.09 -5.75 -4.29
N SER A 332 -37.67 -6.93 -4.58
CA SER A 332 -38.45 -7.67 -3.61
C SER A 332 -37.56 -8.01 -2.40
N GLU A 333 -38.15 -8.10 -1.21
CA GLU A 333 -37.42 -8.48 0.01
C GLU A 333 -36.66 -9.81 -0.17
N ASP A 334 -37.17 -10.72 -1.02
CA ASP A 334 -36.54 -11.98 -1.41
C ASP A 334 -35.26 -11.84 -2.28
N GLU A 335 -34.98 -10.67 -2.85
CA GLU A 335 -33.73 -10.38 -3.60
C GLU A 335 -32.65 -9.71 -2.72
N ILE A 336 -32.99 -9.41 -1.46
CA ILE A 336 -32.11 -8.72 -0.49
C ILE A 336 -31.47 -9.73 0.51
N GLU A 337 -31.96 -10.98 0.59
CA GLU A 337 -31.23 -12.12 1.20
C GLU A 337 -30.20 -12.72 0.24
#